data_AF-A0A022RY82-F1
#
_entry.id   AF-A0A022RY82-F1
#
_cell.length_a   1.000
_cell.length_b   1.000
_cell.length_c   1.000
_cell.angle_alpha   90.00
_cell.angle_beta   90.00
_cell.angle_gamma   90.00
#
_symmetry.space_group_name_H-M   'P 1'
#
loop_
_entity.id
_entity.type
_entity.pdbx_description
1 polymer ?
#
loop_
_entity_poly.entity_id
_entity_poly.type
_entity_poly.pdbx_seq_one_letter_code
_entity_poly.pdbx_strand_id
1 'polypeptide(L)'
;MELPIKTPAIISGDRKIPYTIETKNLTYTCEIPYDEFSWLFCSTPKTSPKKTIIKNVNLEAKPGEITAIAGPSGAGKTTLLEILAGKIPPRKFSGQ
;
A
#
# COMPACT_ATOMS: atom_id res chain seq x y z
N MET A 1 1.97 8.68 -13.93
CA MET A 1 2.85 7.71 -13.23
C MET A 1 2.20 6.37 -13.37
N GLU A 2 2.63 5.62 -14.37
CA GLU A 2 2.11 4.30 -14.69
C GLU A 2 2.53 3.32 -13.58
N LEU A 3 1.60 2.46 -13.15
CA LEU A 3 1.92 1.26 -12.39
C LEU A 3 3.00 0.48 -13.17
N PRO A 4 3.83 -0.38 -12.54
CA PRO A 4 4.71 -1.28 -13.29
C PRO A 4 3.85 -2.35 -14.00
N ILE A 5 3.10 -1.95 -15.01
CA ILE A 5 2.43 -2.82 -15.97
C ILE A 5 3.55 -3.29 -16.88
N LYS A 6 4.03 -4.51 -16.69
CA LYS A 6 4.64 -5.23 -17.81
C LYS A 6 3.53 -5.40 -18.84
N THR A 7 3.43 -4.48 -19.80
CA THR A 7 2.46 -4.53 -20.89
C THR A 7 2.78 -5.75 -21.76
N PRO A 8 1.95 -6.80 -21.79
CA PRO A 8 2.06 -7.82 -22.83
C PRO A 8 1.31 -7.32 -24.06
N ALA A 9 1.78 -7.74 -25.23
CA ALA A 9 1.20 -7.40 -26.51
C ALA A 9 -0.34 -7.56 -26.54
N ILE A 10 -1.03 -6.49 -26.94
CA ILE A 10 -2.46 -6.52 -27.23
C ILE A 10 -2.66 -7.40 -28.46
N ILE A 11 -3.26 -8.57 -28.29
CA ILE A 11 -3.81 -9.37 -29.40
C ILE A 11 -5.33 -9.38 -29.24
N SER A 12 -5.96 -8.99 -30.33
CA SER A 12 -7.38 -8.80 -30.59
C SER A 12 -8.28 -9.92 -30.05
N GLY A 13 -9.30 -9.55 -29.26
CA GLY A 13 -10.47 -10.39 -28.96
C GLY A 13 -10.60 -10.77 -27.48
N ASP A 14 -11.41 -10.01 -26.74
CA ASP A 14 -12.23 -10.28 -25.52
C ASP A 14 -11.79 -11.34 -24.47
N ARG A 15 -10.55 -11.82 -24.51
CA ARG A 15 -9.99 -12.78 -23.55
C ARG A 15 -9.23 -11.99 -22.49
N LYS A 16 -9.84 -11.84 -21.31
CA LYS A 16 -9.14 -11.36 -20.11
C LYS A 16 -8.02 -12.35 -19.79
N ILE A 17 -6.78 -11.93 -20.03
CA ILE A 17 -5.59 -12.73 -19.71
C ILE A 17 -5.51 -12.83 -18.18
N PRO A 18 -5.37 -14.04 -17.60
CA PRO A 18 -5.24 -14.19 -16.17
C PRO A 18 -3.96 -13.50 -15.68
N TYR A 19 -4.07 -12.66 -14.65
CA TYR A 19 -2.94 -11.96 -14.03
C TYR A 19 -2.86 -12.28 -12.53
N THR A 20 -1.63 -12.40 -12.04
CA THR A 20 -1.32 -12.59 -10.62
C THR A 20 -0.90 -11.26 -10.02
N ILE A 21 -1.43 -10.93 -8.84
CA ILE A 21 -0.99 -9.77 -8.06
C ILE A 21 0.03 -10.28 -7.04
N GLU A 22 1.25 -9.74 -7.07
CA GLU A 22 2.31 -10.08 -6.12
C GLU A 22 2.83 -8.81 -5.45
N THR A 23 3.24 -8.91 -4.18
CA THR A 23 4.02 -7.91 -3.48
C THR A 23 5.16 -8.56 -2.71
N LYS A 24 6.34 -7.92 -2.73
CA LYS A 24 7.56 -8.32 -2.06
C LYS A 24 8.09 -7.21 -1.17
N ASN A 25 8.28 -7.53 0.10
CA ASN A 25 8.83 -6.71 1.16
C ASN A 25 8.12 -5.35 1.29
N LEU A 26 6.80 -5.33 1.08
CA LEU A 26 6.00 -4.12 1.09
C LEU A 26 6.06 -3.46 2.47
N THR A 27 6.52 -2.22 2.50
CA THR A 27 6.67 -1.43 3.72
C THR A 27 6.10 -0.04 3.49
N TYR A 28 5.13 0.35 4.33
CA TYR A 28 4.48 1.66 4.27
C TYR A 28 4.56 2.33 5.64
N THR A 29 5.12 3.53 5.65
CA THR A 29 5.27 4.37 6.83
C THR A 29 4.54 5.68 6.59
N CYS A 30 3.60 6.00 7.48
CA CYS A 30 2.88 7.25 7.44
C CYS A 30 3.57 8.28 8.33
N GLU A 31 3.67 9.51 7.85
CA GLU A 31 4.07 10.65 8.67
C GLU A 31 2.81 11.21 9.32
N ILE A 32 2.80 11.27 10.64
CA ILE A 32 1.65 11.79 11.37
C ILE A 32 1.75 13.32 11.33
N PRO A 33 0.83 14.03 10.65
CA PRO A 33 0.79 15.48 10.72
C PRO A 33 0.51 15.88 12.17
N TYR A 34 1.27 16.84 12.68
CA TYR A 34 1.05 17.35 14.03
C TYR A 34 -0.32 17.99 14.13
N ASP A 35 -0.95 17.80 15.29
CA ASP A 35 -2.15 18.55 15.63
C ASP A 35 -1.75 20.02 15.83
N GLU A 36 -2.47 20.91 15.15
CA GLU A 36 -2.22 22.35 15.16
C GLU A 36 -2.46 22.96 16.56
N PHE A 37 -2.95 22.19 17.53
CA PHE A 37 -3.13 22.57 18.93
C PHE A 37 -1.97 22.14 19.84
N SER A 38 -0.98 21.40 19.33
CA SER A 38 0.18 20.93 20.12
C SER A 38 1.02 22.06 20.71
N TRP A 39 1.02 23.25 20.10
CA TRP A 39 1.79 24.41 20.61
C TRP A 39 1.17 25.03 21.87
N LEU A 40 -0.15 24.87 22.09
CA LEU A 40 -0.84 25.41 23.28
C LEU A 40 -0.34 24.78 24.58
N PHE A 41 0.26 23.59 24.51
CA PHE A 41 0.76 22.86 25.67
C PHE A 41 2.30 22.84 25.76
N CYS A 42 2.97 23.87 25.22
CA CYS A 42 4.41 24.09 25.38
C CYS A 42 5.25 22.83 25.08
N SER A 43 5.12 22.33 23.85
CA SER A 43 6.07 21.34 23.31
C SER A 43 6.30 21.66 21.85
N THR A 44 7.47 22.26 21.55
CA THR A 44 7.92 22.46 20.17
C THR A 44 8.24 21.10 19.55
N PRO A 45 7.48 20.59 18.59
CA PRO A 45 7.78 19.30 18.01
C PRO A 45 8.90 19.46 16.98
N LYS A 46 10.05 18.82 17.21
CA LYS A 46 11.22 18.94 16.31
C LYS A 46 11.19 17.98 15.09
N THR A 47 10.35 16.94 15.07
CA THR A 47 10.29 15.94 13.97
C THR A 47 8.96 15.16 13.96
N SER A 48 8.15 15.29 12.89
CA SER A 48 6.88 14.55 12.73
C SER A 48 7.05 13.05 13.01
N PRO A 49 6.34 12.47 13.99
CA PRO A 49 6.51 11.07 14.31
C PRO A 49 6.09 10.21 13.12
N LYS A 50 6.98 9.30 12.73
CA LYS A 50 6.72 8.34 11.64
C LYS A 50 6.15 7.07 12.24
N LYS A 51 5.03 6.60 11.70
CA LYS A 51 4.37 5.36 12.11
C LYS A 51 4.36 4.36 10.96
N THR A 52 5.04 3.24 11.16
CA THR A 52 5.00 2.12 10.22
C THR A 52 3.65 1.42 10.35
N ILE A 53 2.88 1.37 9.26
CA ILE A 53 1.57 0.72 9.20
C ILE A 53 1.70 -0.69 8.61
N ILE A 54 2.54 -0.83 7.59
CA ILE A 54 2.83 -2.10 6.93
C ILE A 54 4.33 -2.31 7.00
N LYS A 55 4.75 -3.49 7.48
CA LYS A 55 6.16 -3.82 7.67
C LYS A 55 6.46 -5.15 6.99
N ASN A 56 7.25 -5.10 5.93
CA ASN A 56 7.78 -6.28 5.24
C ASN A 56 6.73 -7.34 4.86
N VAL A 57 5.63 -6.90 4.23
CA VAL A 57 4.55 -7.80 3.81
C VAL A 57 4.85 -8.39 2.44
N ASN A 58 4.71 -9.71 2.34
CA ASN A 58 4.75 -10.46 1.09
C ASN A 58 3.36 -11.06 0.86
N LEU A 59 2.82 -10.92 -0.35
CA LEU A 59 1.50 -11.43 -0.71
C LEU A 59 1.47 -11.84 -2.18
N GLU A 60 0.78 -12.94 -2.48
CA GLU A 60 0.48 -13.40 -3.82
C GLU A 60 -1.02 -13.68 -3.90
N ALA A 61 -1.70 -13.15 -4.92
CA ALA A 61 -3.10 -13.42 -5.24
C ALA A 61 -3.21 -13.93 -6.66
N LYS A 62 -3.65 -15.18 -6.81
CA LYS A 62 -3.69 -15.91 -8.07
C LYS A 62 -5.01 -15.70 -8.82
N PRO A 63 -4.98 -15.76 -10.16
CA PRO A 63 -6.20 -15.70 -10.95
C PRO A 63 -7.09 -16.91 -10.68
N GLY A 64 -8.40 -16.67 -10.50
CA GLY A 64 -9.40 -17.72 -10.26
C GLY A 64 -9.61 -18.08 -8.78
N GLU A 65 -8.89 -17.44 -7.86
CA GLU A 65 -9.03 -17.65 -6.42
C GLU A 65 -9.57 -16.40 -5.71
N ILE A 66 -10.27 -16.59 -4.59
CA ILE A 66 -10.69 -15.50 -3.70
C ILE A 66 -9.69 -15.40 -2.55
N THR A 67 -8.81 -14.41 -2.61
CA THR A 67 -7.85 -14.11 -1.53
C THR A 67 -8.45 -13.11 -0.54
N ALA A 68 -8.46 -13.45 0.76
CA ALA A 68 -8.97 -12.60 1.82
C ALA A 68 -7.86 -12.12 2.76
N ILE A 69 -7.89 -10.84 3.15
CA ILE A 69 -6.99 -10.25 4.15
C ILE A 69 -7.77 -10.04 5.45
N ALA A 70 -7.39 -10.77 6.51
CA ALA A 70 -8.07 -10.73 7.81
C ALA A 70 -7.12 -10.31 8.95
N GLY A 71 -7.69 -9.77 10.03
CA GLY A 71 -6.93 -9.31 11.21
C GLY A 71 -7.69 -8.26 12.03
N PRO A 72 -7.15 -7.84 13.19
CA PRO A 72 -7.81 -6.88 14.09
C PRO A 72 -7.92 -5.48 13.50
N SER A 73 -8.79 -4.64 14.07
CA SER A 73 -8.87 -3.22 13.69
C SER A 73 -7.51 -2.54 13.89
N GLY A 74 -7.11 -1.66 12.97
CA GLY A 74 -5.81 -0.99 13.00
C GLY A 74 -4.62 -1.79 12.48
N ALA A 75 -4.80 -3.06 12.06
CA ALA A 75 -3.70 -3.88 11.50
C ALA A 75 -3.18 -3.44 10.11
N GLY A 76 -3.75 -2.40 9.49
CA GLY A 76 -3.29 -1.90 8.19
C GLY A 76 -3.91 -2.57 6.96
N LYS A 77 -4.97 -3.37 7.12
CA LYS A 77 -5.65 -4.10 6.02
C LYS A 77 -6.17 -3.16 4.92
N THR A 78 -6.90 -2.11 5.30
CA THR A 78 -7.41 -1.12 4.36
C THR A 78 -6.26 -0.42 3.63
N THR A 79 -5.21 -0.07 4.35
CA THR A 79 -4.00 0.55 3.77
C THR A 79 -3.31 -0.39 2.78
N LEU A 80 -3.22 -1.69 3.07
CA LEU A 80 -2.67 -2.68 2.14
C LEU A 80 -3.50 -2.76 0.86
N LEU A 81 -4.83 -2.80 0.98
CA LEU A 81 -5.73 -2.79 -0.17
C LEU A 81 -5.64 -1.49 -0.98
N GLU A 82 -5.47 -0.34 -0.33
CA GLU A 82 -5.29 0.95 -1.02
C GLU A 82 -3.98 1.00 -1.82
N ILE A 83 -2.91 0.38 -1.33
CA ILE A 83 -1.64 0.24 -2.07
C ILE A 83 -1.85 -0.66 -3.29
N LEU A 84 -2.44 -1.84 -3.10
CA LEU A 84 -2.72 -2.78 -4.19
C LEU A 84 -3.66 -2.20 -5.26
N ALA A 85 -4.62 -1.36 -4.84
CA ALA A 85 -5.52 -0.65 -5.74
C ALA A 85 -4.87 0.56 -6.44
N GLY A 86 -3.61 0.87 -6.15
CA GLY A 86 -2.89 2.01 -6.74
C GLY A 86 -3.34 3.38 -6.24
N LYS A 87 -4.07 3.46 -5.12
CA LYS A 87 -4.52 4.73 -4.52
C LYS A 87 -3.39 5.46 -3.79
N ILE A 88 -2.44 4.70 -3.24
CA ILE A 88 -1.25 5.26 -2.61
C ILE A 88 -0.14 5.40 -3.67
N PRO A 89 0.50 6.57 -3.81
CA PRO A 89 1.56 6.75 -4.79
C PRO A 89 2.80 5.91 -4.43
N PRO A 90 3.50 5.32 -5.41
CA PRO A 90 4.62 4.40 -5.19
C PRO A 90 5.78 5.01 -4.40
N ARG A 91 5.95 6.34 -4.43
CA ARG A 91 6.96 7.05 -3.62
C ARG A 91 6.74 6.97 -2.10
N LYS A 92 5.54 6.58 -1.65
CA LYS A 92 5.20 6.54 -0.21
C LYS A 92 5.42 5.17 0.43
N PHE A 93 5.68 4.13 -0.35
CA PHE A 93 5.98 2.80 0.15
C PHE A 93 7.26 2.26 -0.50
N SER A 94 7.86 1.28 0.13
CA SER A 94 9.00 0.53 -0.40
C SER A 94 8.56 -0.91 -0.65
N GLY A 95 9.20 -1.57 -1.62
CA GLY A 95 8.84 -2.93 -2.05
C GLY A 95 8.44 -2.96 -3.52
N GLN A 96 8.26 -4.16 -4.06
CA GLN A 96 7.91 -4.41 -5.46
C GLN A 96 6.64 -5.23 -5.58
#